data_AF-A0A443S3K0-F1
#
_entry.id   AF-A0A443S3K0-F1
#
_cell.length_a   1.000
_cell.length_b   1.000
_cell.length_c   1.000
_cell.angle_alpha   90.00
_cell.angle_beta   90.00
_cell.angle_gamma   90.00
#
_symmetry.space_group_name_H-M   'P 1'
#
loop_
_entity.id
_entity.type
_entity.pdbx_description
1 polymer ?
#
loop_
_entity_poly.entity_id
_entity_poly.type
_entity_poly.pdbx_seq_one_letter_code
_entity_poly.pdbx_strand_id
1 'polypeptide(L)' 'MLLTVSKQNAIPGPIGLPILGYYPFLGKYPMITLQKLTDKYGEVMKIKLLGENYYMLSSLETVKEAL' A
#
# COMPACT_ATOMS: atom_id res chain seq x y z
N MET A 1 30.04 -15.56 -7.20
CA MET A 1 29.64 -14.67 -6.09
C MET A 1 28.39 -13.93 -6.53
N LEU A 2 27.23 -14.59 -6.42
CA LEU A 2 25.94 -13.96 -6.73
C LEU A 2 25.55 -13.18 -5.49
N LEU A 3 25.55 -11.85 -5.59
CA LEU A 3 24.96 -11.00 -4.56
C LEU A 3 23.47 -11.33 -4.55
N THR A 4 23.07 -12.20 -3.62
CA THR A 4 21.70 -12.32 -3.16
C THR A 4 21.31 -10.95 -2.62
N VAL A 5 20.73 -10.12 -3.48
CA VAL A 5 19.91 -8.98 -3.05
C VAL A 5 18.91 -9.57 -2.07
N SER A 6 19.05 -9.26 -0.79
CA SER A 6 18.06 -9.70 0.19
C SER A 6 16.72 -9.18 -0.33
N LYS A 7 15.74 -10.09 -0.44
CA LYS A 7 14.34 -9.75 -0.67
C LYS A 7 13.91 -8.93 0.56
N GLN A 8 14.23 -7.63 0.57
CA GLN A 8 13.58 -6.69 1.47
C GLN A 8 12.09 -6.87 1.19
N ASN A 9 11.34 -7.38 2.15
CA ASN A 9 9.95 -7.74 1.97
C ASN A 9 9.22 -6.52 1.37
N ALA A 10 8.88 -6.61 0.08
CA ALA A 10 8.17 -5.54 -0.59
C ALA A 10 6.84 -5.34 0.15
N ILE A 11 6.57 -4.12 0.60
CA ILE A 11 5.33 -3.79 1.27
C ILE A 11 4.16 -4.19 0.34
N PRO A 12 3.25 -5.06 0.80
CA PRO A 12 2.18 -5.59 -0.04
C PRO A 12 1.20 -4.49 -0.43
N GLY A 13 0.45 -4.71 -1.51
CA GLY A 13 -0.53 -3.73 -1.95
C GLY A 13 -1.14 -4.01 -3.31
N PRO A 14 -2.22 -3.31 -3.67
CA PRO A 14 -2.85 -3.45 -4.97
C PRO A 14 -1.97 -2.85 -6.09
N ILE A 15 -1.98 -3.51 -7.24
CA ILE A 15 -1.36 -3.01 -8.46
C ILE A 15 -2.40 -2.20 -9.23
N GLY A 16 -2.01 -1.04 -9.74
CA GLY A 16 -2.86 -0.13 -10.49
C GLY A 16 -2.32 0.19 -11.88
N LEU A 17 -2.93 1.18 -12.52
CA LEU A 17 -2.50 1.66 -13.85
C LEU A 17 -1.14 2.38 -13.77
N PRO A 18 -0.36 2.46 -14.87
CA PRO A 18 0.99 3.03 -14.86
C PRO A 18 1.08 4.45 -14.26
N ILE A 19 0.16 5.34 -14.67
CA ILE A 19 0.10 6.74 -14.24
C ILE A 19 -0.91 6.92 -13.09
N LEU A 20 -2.16 6.50 -13.29
CA LEU A 20 -3.23 6.74 -12.32
C LEU A 20 -3.10 5.89 -11.04
N GLY A 21 -2.31 4.80 -11.09
CA GLY A 21 -2.26 3.84 -10.01
C GLY A 21 -3.64 3.24 -9.76
N TYR A 22 -4.01 3.10 -8.49
CA TYR A 22 -5.28 2.52 -8.06
C TYR A 22 -6.43 3.52 -8.01
N TYR A 23 -6.19 4.79 -8.35
CA TYR A 23 -7.15 5.88 -8.24
C TYR A 23 -8.52 5.59 -8.89
N PRO A 24 -8.61 5.04 -10.13
CA PRO A 24 -9.90 4.76 -10.76
C PRO A 24 -10.72 3.68 -10.08
N PHE A 25 -10.10 2.85 -9.24
CA PHE A 25 -10.74 1.72 -8.56
C PHE A 25 -11.20 2.06 -7.14
N LEU A 26 -10.94 3.28 -6.64
CA LEU A 26 -11.40 3.71 -5.32
C LEU A 26 -12.93 3.84 -5.23
N GLY A 27 -13.59 4.13 -6.35
CA GLY A 27 -15.04 4.26 -6.44
C GLY A 27 -15.59 5.47 -5.67
N LYS A 28 -16.93 5.48 -5.47
CA LYS A 28 -17.64 6.59 -4.80
C LYS A 28 -17.30 6.73 -3.31
N TYR A 29 -16.90 5.64 -2.65
CA TYR A 29 -16.62 5.59 -1.22
C TYR A 29 -15.18 5.10 -0.98
N PRO A 30 -14.17 5.97 -1.18
CA PRO A 30 -12.77 5.57 -1.14
C PRO A 30 -12.37 4.95 0.19
N MET A 31 -12.88 5.46 1.32
CA MET A 31 -12.58 4.92 2.65
C MET A 31 -13.00 3.46 2.81
N ILE A 32 -14.13 3.06 2.22
CA ILE A 32 -14.59 1.67 2.26
C ILE A 32 -13.66 0.78 1.43
N THR A 33 -13.25 1.26 0.25
CA THR A 33 -12.30 0.53 -0.61
C THR A 33 -10.94 0.39 0.08
N LEU A 34 -10.45 1.45 0.70
CA LEU A 34 -9.20 1.44 1.46
C LEU A 34 -9.27 0.48 2.64
N GLN A 35 -10.37 0.46 3.41
CA GLN A 35 -10.55 -0.52 4.49
C GLN A 35 -10.46 -1.96 3.97
N LYS A 36 -11.17 -2.28 2.88
CA LYS A 36 -11.11 -3.62 2.25
C LYS A 36 -9.70 -3.97 1.78
N LEU A 37 -8.92 -3.00 1.35
CA LEU A 37 -7.52 -3.21 0.95
C LEU A 37 -6.65 -3.48 2.18
N THR A 38 -6.82 -2.73 3.27
CA THR A 38 -6.14 -3.02 4.55
C THR A 38 -6.48 -4.41 5.06
N ASP A 39 -7.76 -4.81 5.04
CA ASP A 39 -8.20 -6.15 5.45
C ASP A 39 -7.53 -7.26 4.62
N LYS A 40 -7.21 -6.96 3.34
CA LYS A 40 -6.61 -7.91 2.39
C LYS A 40 -5.08 -7.95 2.45
N TYR A 41 -4.43 -6.79 2.56
CA TYR A 41 -2.97 -6.65 2.43
C TYR A 41 -2.27 -6.49 3.79
N GLY A 42 -3.02 -6.28 4.87
CA GLY A 42 -2.51 -6.14 6.22
C GLY A 42 -2.39 -4.68 6.67
N GLU A 43 -1.95 -4.52 7.93
CA GLU A 43 -1.89 -3.21 8.58
C GLU A 43 -0.91 -2.23 7.95
N VAL A 44 0.10 -2.77 7.25
CA VAL A 44 1.09 -2.02 6.48
C VAL A 44 0.95 -2.37 5.02
N MET A 45 0.40 -1.45 4.23
CA MET A 45 0.25 -1.64 2.80
C MET A 45 0.66 -0.41 1.98
N LYS A 46 1.01 -0.65 0.72
CA LYS A 46 1.39 0.37 -0.24
C LYS A 46 0.32 0.50 -1.32
N ILE A 47 -0.06 1.72 -1.66
CA ILE A 47 -0.97 2.02 -2.77
C ILE A 47 -0.38 3.15 -3.62
N LYS A 48 -0.39 2.97 -4.95
CA LYS A 48 -0.01 4.03 -5.88
C LYS A 48 -1.25 4.82 -6.27
N LEU A 49 -1.25 6.15 -6.15
CA LEU A 49 -2.34 7.01 -6.59
C LEU A 49 -1.75 8.20 -7.36
N LEU A 50 -2.20 8.40 -8.60
CA LEU A 50 -1.81 9.57 -9.42
C LEU A 50 -0.29 9.79 -9.52
N GLY A 51 0.48 8.71 -9.70
CA GLY A 51 1.94 8.75 -9.81
C GLY A 51 2.69 8.55 -8.48
N GLU A 52 2.04 8.85 -7.36
CA GLU A 52 2.67 8.88 -6.04
C GLU A 52 2.42 7.59 -5.24
N ASN A 53 3.36 7.25 -4.36
CA ASN A 53 3.22 6.11 -3.45
C ASN A 53 2.71 6.57 -2.09
N TYR A 54 1.65 5.95 -1.62
CA TYR A 54 1.09 6.14 -0.29
C TYR A 54 1.24 4.86 0.51
N TYR A 55 1.54 5.01 1.80
CA TYR A 55 1.64 3.91 2.74
C TYR A 55 0.52 4.06 3.77
N MET A 56 -0.28 3.01 3.93
CA MET A 56 -1.32 2.95 4.94
C MET A 56 -0.79 2.17 6.13
N LEU A 57 -0.91 2.80 7.30
CA LEU A 57 -0.57 2.27 8.61
C LEU A 57 -1.87 2.29 9.43
N SER A 58 -2.45 1.13 9.72
CA SER A 58 -3.76 1.06 10.38
C SER A 58 -3.71 0.83 11.88
N SER A 59 -2.55 0.51 12.46
CA SER A 59 -2.38 0.34 13.91
C SER A 59 -1.52 1.43 14.54
N LEU A 60 -1.84 1.77 15.80
CA LEU A 60 -1.08 2.76 16.56
C LEU A 60 0.37 2.34 16.81
N GLU A 61 0.62 1.03 16.90
CA GLU A 61 1.96 0.46 17.04
C GLU A 61 2.80 0.77 15.79
N THR A 62 2.26 0.46 14.60
CA THR A 62 2.91 0.77 13.32
C THR A 62 3.19 2.28 13.17
N VAL A 63 2.23 3.13 13.54
CA VAL A 63 2.42 4.59 13.46
C VAL A 63 3.54 5.06 14.39
N LYS A 64 3.64 4.48 15.60
CA LYS A 64 4.71 4.82 16.56
C LYS A 64 6.08 4.36 16.09
N GLU A 65 6.19 3.23 15.41
CA GLU A 65 7.46 2.75 14.86
C GLU A 65 7.94 3.56 13.65
N ALA A 66 7.02 4.22 12.94
CA ALA A 66 7.32 5.01 11.75
C ALA A 66 7.66 6.48 12.02
N LEU A 67 7.38 6.99 13.23
CA LEU A 67 7.64 8.38 13.67
C LEU A 67 8.92 8.47 14.48
#